data_AF-A0A536LMH4-F1
#
_entry.id   AF-A0A536LMH4-F1
#
_cell.length_a   1.000
_cell.length_b   1.000
_cell.length_c   1.000
_cell.angle_alpha   90.00
_cell.angle_beta   90.00
_cell.angle_gamma   90.00
#
_symmetry.space_group_name_H-M   'P 1'
#
loop_
_entity.id
_entity.type
_entity.pdbx_description
1 polymer ?
#
loop_
_entity_poly.entity_id
_entity_poly.type
_entity_poly.pdbx_seq_one_letter_code
_entity_poly.pdbx_strand_id
1 'polypeptide(L)'
;MIPGAGLTAKLAVIAVAVAAISHADSGETRAATVTVNVGDFWFCNSSFSGGVCPTSIRTGDTVTWNWVGSATHTSTACSDGNFNNCGIAQGWDSGNKTSGTFSQTFNTAGTFFYRCQVHPTIMRGRVEVIQDTDGDGWSDAAETIIGTDPLLKCGTNAWPPDVNNDGFSDISDVAALTGVFGSAVPPAPARYNIAPDPPDGFVDITDVARMVGFFGQHCTP
;
A
#
# COMPACT_ATOMS: atom_id res chain seq x y z
N MET A 1 3.47 76.41 -18.07
CA MET A 1 2.92 75.89 -16.80
C MET A 1 1.63 75.15 -17.14
N ILE A 2 1.68 73.82 -17.20
CA ILE A 2 0.58 72.95 -17.66
C ILE A 2 -0.09 72.34 -16.40
N PRO A 3 -1.43 72.20 -16.36
CA PRO A 3 -2.18 71.89 -15.15
C PRO A 3 -2.14 70.39 -14.79
N GLY A 4 -2.30 70.09 -13.50
CA GLY A 4 -2.30 68.73 -12.94
C GLY A 4 -3.51 67.89 -13.36
N ALA A 5 -3.22 66.65 -13.74
CA ALA A 5 -4.23 65.62 -14.00
C ALA A 5 -4.53 64.84 -12.69
N GLY A 6 -5.81 64.82 -12.33
CA GLY A 6 -6.34 64.17 -11.15
C GLY A 6 -6.32 62.64 -11.22
N LEU A 7 -6.02 62.07 -10.06
CA LEU A 7 -6.04 60.66 -9.72
C LEU A 7 -7.48 60.12 -9.74
N THR A 8 -7.75 59.07 -10.51
CA THR A 8 -8.88 58.15 -10.25
C THR A 8 -8.37 56.71 -10.37
N ALA A 9 -7.88 56.17 -9.26
CA ALA A 9 -7.59 54.75 -9.14
C ALA A 9 -8.93 53.99 -9.05
N LYS A 10 -9.32 53.32 -10.13
CA LYS A 10 -10.44 52.37 -10.11
C LYS A 10 -9.96 51.10 -9.39
N LEU A 11 -10.45 50.88 -8.17
CA LEU A 11 -10.31 49.59 -7.48
C LEU A 11 -11.07 48.52 -8.28
N ALA A 12 -10.35 47.65 -8.97
CA ALA A 12 -10.91 46.42 -9.50
C ALA A 12 -10.88 45.38 -8.38
N VAL A 13 -12.05 45.05 -7.82
CA VAL A 13 -12.19 43.92 -6.91
C VAL A 13 -12.08 42.64 -7.75
N ILE A 14 -10.95 41.95 -7.67
CA ILE A 14 -10.78 40.62 -8.25
C ILE A 14 -11.48 39.65 -7.30
N ALA A 15 -12.68 39.22 -7.65
CA ALA A 15 -13.34 38.10 -6.99
C ALA A 15 -12.57 36.83 -7.36
N VAL A 16 -11.71 36.35 -6.45
CA VAL A 16 -11.14 35.01 -6.55
C VAL A 16 -12.26 34.04 -6.17
N ALA A 17 -12.93 33.48 -7.19
CA ALA A 17 -13.78 32.32 -6.99
C ALA A 17 -12.88 31.15 -6.62
N VAL A 18 -12.77 30.85 -5.33
CA VAL A 18 -12.24 29.58 -4.86
C VAL A 18 -13.31 28.54 -5.17
N ALA A 19 -13.22 27.94 -6.36
CA ALA A 19 -13.92 26.70 -6.64
C ALA A 19 -13.26 25.62 -5.78
N ALA A 20 -13.82 25.36 -4.61
CA ALA A 20 -13.56 24.12 -3.90
C ALA A 20 -14.10 22.99 -4.78
N ILE A 21 -13.23 22.37 -5.57
CA ILE A 21 -13.53 21.08 -6.17
C ILE A 21 -13.29 20.06 -5.06
N SER A 22 -14.35 19.80 -4.30
CA SER A 22 -14.45 18.68 -3.40
C SER A 22 -14.23 17.41 -4.22
N HIS A 23 -13.03 16.85 -4.18
CA HIS A 23 -12.84 15.45 -4.53
C HIS A 23 -13.24 14.67 -3.29
N ALA A 24 -14.53 14.34 -3.21
CA ALA A 24 -14.95 13.20 -2.39
C ALA A 24 -14.43 11.95 -3.12
N ASP A 25 -13.16 11.63 -2.90
CA ASP A 25 -12.70 10.27 -3.14
C ASP A 25 -13.37 9.45 -2.04
N SER A 26 -14.41 8.72 -2.43
CA SER A 26 -14.90 7.65 -1.58
C SER A 26 -13.72 6.70 -1.49
N GLY A 27 -13.11 6.59 -0.31
CA GLY A 27 -11.88 5.84 -0.05
C GLY A 27 -12.08 4.34 -0.22
N GLU A 28 -12.51 3.91 -1.39
CA GLU A 28 -12.45 2.54 -1.82
C GLU A 28 -10.97 2.28 -2.11
N THR A 29 -10.29 1.64 -1.17
CA THR A 29 -8.96 1.06 -1.39
C THR A 29 -9.10 -0.03 -2.45
N ARG A 30 -9.05 0.40 -3.72
CA ARG A 30 -9.05 -0.50 -4.87
C ARG A 30 -7.82 -1.39 -4.75
N ALA A 31 -7.99 -2.69 -5.04
CA ALA A 31 -6.91 -3.67 -5.17
C ALA A 31 -5.64 -3.02 -5.73
N ALA A 32 -4.57 -3.05 -4.94
CA ALA A 32 -3.34 -2.35 -5.27
C ALA A 32 -2.60 -3.08 -6.38
N THR A 33 -1.81 -2.33 -7.16
CA THR A 33 -0.89 -2.92 -8.13
C THR A 33 0.54 -2.64 -7.70
N VAL A 34 1.29 -3.69 -7.38
CA VAL A 34 2.72 -3.61 -7.07
C VAL A 34 3.53 -3.97 -8.30
N THR A 35 4.47 -3.11 -8.68
CA THR A 35 5.34 -3.35 -9.85
C THR A 35 6.65 -4.00 -9.42
N VAL A 36 6.99 -5.13 -10.04
CA VAL A 36 8.31 -5.77 -9.96
C VAL A 36 9.04 -5.54 -11.27
N ASN A 37 10.08 -4.71 -11.24
CA ASN A 37 10.92 -4.56 -12.43
C ASN A 37 11.73 -5.83 -12.68
N VAL A 38 11.81 -6.22 -13.95
CA VAL A 38 12.59 -7.34 -14.49
C VAL A 38 13.67 -6.73 -15.37
N GLY A 39 14.87 -6.59 -14.82
CA GLY A 39 16.03 -6.16 -15.59
C GLY A 39 16.97 -7.30 -15.91
N ASP A 40 18.11 -6.96 -16.50
CA ASP A 40 19.09 -7.96 -16.94
C ASP A 40 19.64 -8.73 -15.73
N PHE A 41 19.13 -9.96 -15.57
CA PHE A 41 19.50 -10.94 -14.53
C PHE A 41 19.07 -10.62 -13.09
N TRP A 42 17.96 -9.90 -12.91
CA TRP A 42 17.38 -9.63 -11.58
C TRP A 42 15.88 -9.35 -11.61
N PHE A 43 15.22 -9.57 -10.47
CA PHE A 43 13.89 -9.04 -10.15
C PHE A 43 14.01 -7.93 -9.11
N CYS A 44 13.01 -7.05 -8.98
CA CYS A 44 13.00 -5.86 -8.12
C CYS A 44 14.03 -4.79 -8.55
N ASN A 45 15.32 -5.04 -8.30
CA ASN A 45 16.43 -4.16 -8.66
C ASN A 45 17.74 -4.98 -8.77
N SER A 46 18.79 -4.38 -9.34
CA SER A 46 20.06 -5.08 -9.63
C SER A 46 20.78 -5.66 -8.41
N SER A 47 20.55 -5.16 -7.19
CA SER A 47 21.12 -5.71 -5.96
C SER A 47 20.57 -7.09 -5.61
N PHE A 48 19.45 -7.51 -6.21
CA PHE A 48 18.86 -8.85 -6.02
C PHE A 48 19.33 -9.89 -7.04
N SER A 49 20.31 -9.59 -7.90
CA SER A 49 20.90 -10.61 -8.76
C SER A 49 21.55 -11.71 -7.92
N GLY A 50 21.20 -12.98 -8.17
CA GLY A 50 21.59 -14.10 -7.32
C GLY A 50 20.75 -14.26 -6.05
N GLY A 51 19.94 -13.26 -5.68
CA GLY A 51 19.09 -13.24 -4.49
C GLY A 51 17.64 -13.68 -4.76
N VAL A 52 16.78 -13.40 -3.77
CA VAL A 52 15.32 -13.57 -3.85
C VAL A 52 14.67 -12.20 -3.62
N CYS A 53 14.08 -11.63 -4.67
CA CYS A 53 13.31 -10.39 -4.60
C CYS A 53 12.04 -10.59 -3.74
N PRO A 54 11.91 -9.91 -2.59
CA PRO A 54 10.69 -9.94 -1.79
C PRO A 54 9.65 -8.99 -2.37
N THR A 55 8.39 -9.38 -2.34
CA THR A 55 7.24 -8.52 -2.66
C THR A 55 6.15 -8.84 -1.66
N SER A 56 5.68 -7.84 -0.92
CA SER A 56 4.56 -7.98 0.03
C SER A 56 3.34 -7.28 -0.54
N ILE A 57 2.20 -7.97 -0.52
CA ILE A 57 0.90 -7.50 -0.99
C ILE A 57 -0.21 -8.05 -0.10
N ARG A 58 -1.45 -7.61 -0.30
CA ARG A 58 -2.65 -8.14 0.37
C ARG A 58 -3.48 -9.01 -0.57
N THR A 59 -4.41 -9.77 -0.01
CA THR A 59 -5.38 -10.53 -0.80
C THR A 59 -6.18 -9.60 -1.71
N GLY A 60 -6.30 -9.95 -2.98
CA GLY A 60 -6.94 -9.14 -4.02
C GLY A 60 -5.96 -8.26 -4.80
N ASP A 61 -4.75 -8.01 -4.30
CA ASP A 61 -3.74 -7.20 -5.00
C ASP A 61 -3.18 -7.91 -6.23
N THR A 62 -2.60 -7.10 -7.12
CA THR A 62 -1.97 -7.55 -8.37
C THR A 62 -0.47 -7.23 -8.38
N VAL A 63 0.36 -8.24 -8.68
CA VAL A 63 1.77 -8.01 -9.03
C VAL A 63 1.88 -7.85 -10.53
N THR A 64 2.51 -6.77 -10.97
CA THR A 64 2.87 -6.52 -12.37
C THR A 64 4.38 -6.60 -12.54
N TRP A 65 4.86 -7.60 -13.29
CA TRP A 65 6.24 -7.67 -13.72
C TRP A 65 6.44 -6.77 -14.95
N ASN A 66 7.42 -5.88 -14.89
CA ASN A 66 7.72 -4.91 -15.95
C ASN A 66 9.15 -5.13 -16.48
N TRP A 67 9.28 -5.52 -17.75
CA TRP A 67 10.58 -5.80 -18.36
C TRP A 67 11.25 -4.50 -18.77
N VAL A 68 12.32 -4.16 -18.05
CA VAL A 68 13.13 -2.95 -18.23
C VAL A 68 14.54 -3.27 -18.76
N GLY A 69 14.91 -4.54 -18.81
CA GLY A 69 16.16 -5.04 -19.40
C GLY A 69 16.05 -5.34 -20.90
N SER A 70 17.11 -5.93 -21.44
CA SER A 70 17.23 -6.36 -22.84
C SER A 70 17.35 -7.88 -23.01
N ALA A 71 17.78 -8.60 -21.96
CA ALA A 71 17.86 -10.05 -21.97
C ALA A 71 16.47 -10.70 -21.86
N THR A 72 16.37 -11.94 -22.36
CA THR A 72 15.10 -12.70 -22.31
C THR A 72 14.87 -13.27 -20.91
N HIS A 73 13.74 -12.95 -20.31
CA HIS A 73 13.36 -13.40 -18.97
C HIS A 73 11.92 -13.92 -18.93
N THR A 74 11.60 -14.66 -17.87
CA THR A 74 10.24 -15.10 -17.53
C THR A 74 9.98 -14.78 -16.05
N SER A 75 8.72 -14.63 -15.68
CA SER A 75 8.24 -14.82 -14.30
C SER A 75 7.43 -16.11 -14.28
N THR A 76 7.94 -17.13 -13.59
CA THR A 76 7.34 -18.47 -13.61
C THR A 76 7.19 -19.01 -12.19
N ALA A 77 5.97 -19.38 -11.83
CA ALA A 77 5.60 -19.90 -10.51
C ALA A 77 6.39 -21.15 -10.13
N CYS A 78 6.68 -21.29 -8.84
CA CYS A 78 7.29 -22.46 -8.22
C CYS A 78 6.41 -22.95 -7.06
N SER A 79 6.29 -24.26 -6.93
CA SER A 79 5.53 -24.90 -5.85
C SER A 79 6.30 -25.00 -4.53
N ASP A 80 7.58 -24.65 -4.54
CA ASP A 80 8.50 -24.82 -3.43
C ASP A 80 9.43 -23.61 -3.26
N GLY A 81 9.94 -23.43 -2.05
CA GLY A 81 10.88 -22.34 -1.71
C GLY A 81 12.33 -22.59 -2.11
N ASN A 82 12.66 -23.75 -2.68
CA ASN A 82 14.01 -24.07 -3.18
C ASN A 82 14.15 -23.89 -4.70
N PHE A 83 13.05 -23.51 -5.36
CA PHE A 83 12.94 -23.19 -6.78
C PHE A 83 13.24 -24.36 -7.73
N ASN A 84 13.07 -25.60 -7.26
CA ASN A 84 13.34 -26.80 -8.06
C ASN A 84 12.16 -27.21 -8.93
N ASN A 85 10.92 -27.01 -8.49
CA ASN A 85 9.72 -27.35 -9.24
C ASN A 85 8.93 -26.09 -9.62
N CYS A 86 9.14 -25.65 -10.86
CA CYS A 86 8.56 -24.42 -11.40
C CYS A 86 7.99 -24.64 -12.80
N GLY A 87 6.90 -23.96 -13.13
CA GLY A 87 6.25 -24.04 -14.43
C GLY A 87 4.79 -23.58 -14.35
N ILE A 88 4.14 -23.48 -15.51
CA ILE A 88 2.74 -23.04 -15.62
C ILE A 88 1.78 -23.87 -14.73
N ALA A 89 2.06 -25.15 -14.54
CA ALA A 89 1.27 -26.03 -13.68
C ALA A 89 1.27 -25.60 -12.20
N GLN A 90 2.21 -24.74 -11.79
CA GLN A 90 2.33 -24.23 -10.42
C GLN A 90 1.64 -22.87 -10.22
N GLY A 91 0.96 -22.34 -11.25
CA GLY A 91 0.07 -21.18 -11.11
C GLY A 91 0.19 -20.19 -12.27
N TRP A 92 1.40 -19.79 -12.63
CA TRP A 92 1.60 -18.84 -13.74
C TRP A 92 2.94 -19.00 -14.45
N ASP A 93 2.99 -18.53 -15.69
CA ASP A 93 4.20 -18.31 -16.47
C ASP A 93 3.96 -17.14 -17.42
N SER A 94 4.82 -16.13 -17.38
CA SER A 94 4.74 -14.99 -18.29
C SER A 94 5.11 -15.34 -19.73
N GLY A 95 5.77 -16.49 -19.94
CA GLY A 95 6.51 -16.78 -21.16
C GLY A 95 7.74 -15.89 -21.33
N ASN A 96 8.51 -16.15 -22.40
CA ASN A 96 9.71 -15.39 -22.74
C ASN A 96 9.37 -13.95 -23.11
N LYS A 97 9.94 -13.00 -22.39
CA LYS A 97 9.77 -11.56 -22.62
C LYS A 97 11.13 -10.86 -22.57
N THR A 98 11.27 -9.85 -23.42
CA THR A 98 12.39 -8.88 -23.42
C THR A 98 11.90 -7.45 -23.20
N SER A 99 10.59 -7.22 -23.20
CA SER A 99 9.94 -5.93 -22.95
C SER A 99 8.46 -6.10 -22.59
N GLY A 100 7.82 -5.02 -22.14
CA GLY A 100 6.40 -5.00 -21.77
C GLY A 100 6.13 -5.55 -20.38
N THR A 101 4.88 -5.94 -20.11
CA THR A 101 4.44 -6.35 -18.77
C THR A 101 3.76 -7.73 -18.75
N PHE A 102 3.61 -8.28 -17.55
CA PHE A 102 2.77 -9.43 -17.20
C PHE A 102 2.20 -9.19 -15.81
N SER A 103 0.94 -9.55 -15.56
CA SER A 103 0.28 -9.30 -14.28
C SER A 103 -0.37 -10.57 -13.73
N GLN A 104 -0.32 -10.76 -12.42
CA GLN A 104 -1.09 -11.76 -11.69
C GLN A 104 -1.74 -11.16 -10.44
N THR A 105 -3.02 -11.46 -10.27
CA THR A 105 -3.78 -11.11 -9.07
C THR A 105 -3.74 -12.27 -8.07
N PHE A 106 -3.50 -11.96 -6.80
CA PHE A 106 -3.36 -12.95 -5.74
C PHE A 106 -4.54 -12.85 -4.77
N ASN A 107 -5.48 -13.77 -4.88
CA ASN A 107 -6.72 -13.78 -4.08
C ASN A 107 -6.63 -14.69 -2.84
N THR A 108 -5.45 -15.23 -2.54
CA THR A 108 -5.27 -16.19 -1.43
C THR A 108 -4.00 -15.83 -0.69
N ALA A 109 -4.12 -15.66 0.62
CA ALA A 109 -2.98 -15.41 1.47
C ALA A 109 -1.98 -16.57 1.42
N GLY A 110 -0.69 -16.26 1.55
CA GLY A 110 0.40 -17.23 1.50
C GLY A 110 1.65 -16.70 0.82
N THR A 111 2.67 -17.56 0.75
CA THR A 111 3.92 -17.26 0.06
C THR A 111 3.99 -17.98 -1.28
N PHE A 112 4.16 -17.21 -2.35
CA PHE A 112 4.25 -17.71 -3.72
C PHE A 112 5.66 -17.48 -4.27
N PHE A 113 6.37 -18.57 -4.54
CA PHE A 113 7.72 -18.51 -5.08
C PHE A 113 7.70 -18.47 -6.60
N TYR A 114 8.68 -17.80 -7.21
CA TYR A 114 8.85 -17.79 -8.65
C TYR A 114 10.31 -17.60 -9.05
N ARG A 115 10.64 -18.04 -10.26
CA ARG A 115 11.96 -17.80 -10.86
C ARG A 115 11.86 -17.51 -12.35
N CYS A 116 12.98 -17.05 -12.91
CA CYS A 116 13.15 -17.08 -14.36
C CYS A 116 13.52 -18.50 -14.83
N GLN A 117 12.89 -18.98 -15.90
CA GLN A 117 13.22 -20.26 -16.52
C GLN A 117 14.51 -20.19 -17.36
N VAL A 118 14.81 -19.04 -17.95
CA VAL A 118 16.04 -18.81 -18.73
C VAL A 118 17.28 -18.71 -17.82
N HIS A 119 17.13 -18.15 -16.62
CA HIS A 119 18.22 -17.93 -15.67
C HIS A 119 17.87 -18.46 -14.27
N PRO A 120 17.77 -19.80 -14.08
CA PRO A 120 17.17 -20.42 -12.90
C PRO A 120 17.84 -20.09 -11.58
N THR A 121 19.17 -19.90 -11.62
CA THR A 121 20.02 -19.82 -10.44
C THR A 121 20.20 -18.40 -9.92
N ILE A 122 19.94 -17.39 -10.77
CA ILE A 122 20.27 -15.99 -10.47
C ILE A 122 19.05 -15.05 -10.44
N MET A 123 17.88 -15.52 -10.85
CA MET A 123 16.65 -14.72 -10.83
C MET A 123 15.53 -15.45 -10.12
N ARG A 124 15.30 -15.06 -8.87
CA ARG A 124 14.27 -15.64 -8.00
C ARG A 124 13.51 -14.54 -7.28
N GLY A 125 12.25 -14.79 -6.98
CA GLY A 125 11.44 -13.90 -6.18
C GLY A 125 10.40 -14.67 -5.37
N ARG A 126 9.81 -13.96 -4.40
CA ARG A 126 8.68 -14.45 -3.63
C ARG A 126 7.67 -13.32 -3.47
N VAL A 127 6.39 -13.67 -3.60
CA VAL A 127 5.28 -12.81 -3.28
C VAL A 127 4.68 -13.31 -1.96
N GLU A 128 4.67 -12.46 -0.95
CA GLU A 128 4.02 -12.69 0.33
C GLU A 128 2.67 -11.97 0.30
N VAL A 129 1.60 -12.75 0.39
CA VAL A 129 0.22 -12.27 0.34
C VAL A 129 -0.34 -12.35 1.74
N ILE A 130 -0.59 -11.19 2.34
CA ILE A 130 -1.17 -11.04 3.66
C ILE A 130 -2.70 -11.07 3.53
N GLN A 131 -3.38 -11.74 4.46
CA GLN A 131 -4.85 -11.79 4.49
C GLN A 131 -5.41 -10.41 4.89
N ASP A 132 -6.35 -9.93 4.09
CA ASP A 132 -7.15 -8.71 4.29
C ASP A 132 -8.55 -9.04 3.75
N THR A 133 -9.43 -9.46 4.66
CA THR A 133 -10.69 -10.12 4.31
C THR A 133 -11.73 -9.14 3.81
N ASP A 134 -11.79 -7.95 4.39
CA ASP A 134 -12.69 -6.93 3.89
C ASP A 134 -12.05 -6.15 2.71
N GLY A 135 -10.74 -5.98 2.66
CA GLY A 135 -10.03 -5.24 1.62
C GLY A 135 -10.03 -3.74 1.88
N ASP A 136 -9.91 -3.31 3.13
CA ASP A 136 -9.78 -1.90 3.51
C ASP A 136 -8.32 -1.41 3.58
N GLY A 137 -7.35 -2.34 3.44
CA GLY A 137 -5.91 -2.04 3.50
C GLY A 137 -5.27 -2.35 4.86
N TRP A 138 -5.99 -3.01 5.76
CA TRP A 138 -5.51 -3.53 7.03
C TRP A 138 -5.54 -5.05 7.01
N SER A 139 -4.49 -5.71 7.52
CA SER A 139 -4.54 -7.16 7.58
C SER A 139 -5.41 -7.65 8.73
N ASP A 140 -6.06 -8.80 8.56
CA ASP A 140 -6.85 -9.43 9.64
C ASP A 140 -6.00 -9.63 10.91
N ALA A 141 -4.70 -9.88 10.73
CA ALA A 141 -3.74 -10.04 11.82
C ALA A 141 -3.50 -8.72 12.55
N ALA A 142 -3.34 -7.61 11.82
CA ALA A 142 -3.20 -6.29 12.41
C ALA A 142 -4.46 -5.87 13.15
N GLU A 143 -5.63 -6.02 12.53
CA GLU A 143 -6.92 -5.65 13.11
C GLU A 143 -7.24 -6.43 14.38
N THR A 144 -6.94 -7.73 14.40
CA THR A 144 -7.04 -8.56 15.60
C THR A 144 -6.20 -7.99 16.76
N ILE A 145 -5.01 -7.45 16.48
CA ILE A 145 -4.12 -6.86 17.49
C ILE A 145 -4.62 -5.48 17.91
N ILE A 146 -4.98 -4.63 16.95
CA ILE A 146 -5.49 -3.26 17.15
C ILE A 146 -6.82 -3.28 17.92
N GLY A 147 -7.60 -4.35 17.75
CA GLY A 147 -8.92 -4.53 18.35
C GLY A 147 -10.06 -4.00 17.46
N THR A 148 -9.90 -4.05 16.14
CA THR A 148 -10.97 -3.81 15.16
C THR A 148 -11.52 -5.13 14.60
N ASP A 149 -12.66 -5.08 13.89
CA ASP A 149 -13.31 -6.25 13.28
C ASP A 149 -12.79 -6.53 11.87
N PRO A 150 -12.04 -7.63 11.63
CA PRO A 150 -11.45 -7.94 10.32
C PRO A 150 -12.41 -8.21 9.16
N LEU A 151 -13.71 -8.26 9.45
CA LEU A 151 -14.74 -8.54 8.46
C LEU A 151 -15.51 -7.28 8.05
N LEU A 152 -15.21 -6.13 8.65
CA LEU A 152 -15.95 -4.90 8.49
C LEU A 152 -15.01 -3.75 8.15
N LYS A 153 -15.14 -3.22 6.93
CA LYS A 153 -14.36 -2.04 6.52
C LYS A 153 -14.69 -0.82 7.36
N CYS A 154 -15.98 -0.60 7.60
CA CYS A 154 -16.53 0.62 8.16
C CYS A 154 -17.58 0.33 9.24
N GLY A 155 -17.73 1.27 10.16
CA GLY A 155 -18.66 1.17 11.29
C GLY A 155 -17.94 1.26 12.63
N THR A 156 -18.65 0.92 13.69
CA THR A 156 -18.11 1.01 15.06
C THR A 156 -17.02 -0.04 15.28
N ASN A 157 -15.81 0.39 15.66
CA ASN A 157 -14.64 -0.47 15.86
C ASN A 157 -14.29 -1.33 14.63
N ALA A 158 -14.57 -0.82 13.44
CA ALA A 158 -14.25 -1.47 12.18
C ALA A 158 -12.95 -0.90 11.61
N TRP A 159 -12.91 0.41 11.42
CA TRP A 159 -11.81 1.04 10.69
C TRP A 159 -10.70 1.54 11.63
N PRO A 160 -9.43 1.08 11.50
CA PRO A 160 -8.35 1.46 12.42
C PRO A 160 -8.02 2.96 12.51
N PRO A 161 -8.07 3.76 11.42
CA PRO A 161 -7.80 5.20 11.46
C PRO A 161 -8.79 6.06 12.26
N ASP A 162 -10.02 5.59 12.47
CA ASP A 162 -11.05 6.25 13.26
C ASP A 162 -11.03 5.63 14.66
N VAL A 163 -10.18 6.15 15.55
CA VAL A 163 -9.96 5.55 16.88
C VAL A 163 -11.02 5.98 17.89
N ASN A 164 -11.76 7.06 17.59
CA ASN A 164 -12.82 7.59 18.45
C ASN A 164 -14.24 7.13 18.03
N ASN A 165 -14.37 6.44 16.88
CA ASN A 165 -15.59 5.94 16.24
C ASN A 165 -16.60 7.03 15.85
N ASP A 166 -16.14 8.19 15.36
CA ASP A 166 -17.01 9.27 14.87
C ASP A 166 -17.27 9.22 13.35
N GLY A 167 -16.68 8.24 12.66
CA GLY A 167 -16.82 8.00 11.23
C GLY A 167 -15.88 8.83 10.36
N PHE A 168 -14.88 9.50 10.95
CA PHE A 168 -13.93 10.33 10.24
C PHE A 168 -12.53 10.18 10.82
N SER A 169 -11.51 10.13 9.97
CA SER A 169 -10.11 10.18 10.44
C SER A 169 -9.62 11.63 10.43
N ASP A 170 -9.43 12.23 11.59
CA ASP A 170 -9.03 13.63 11.71
C ASP A 170 -8.03 13.92 12.84
N ILE A 171 -7.95 15.20 13.22
CA ILE A 171 -6.98 15.66 14.21
C ILE A 171 -7.29 15.12 15.60
N SER A 172 -8.54 14.77 15.88
CA SER A 172 -8.94 14.20 17.16
C SER A 172 -8.39 12.77 17.31
N ASP A 173 -8.37 11.98 16.23
CA ASP A 173 -7.76 10.64 16.20
C ASP A 173 -6.24 10.74 16.39
N VAL A 174 -5.60 11.60 15.61
CA VAL A 174 -4.14 11.83 15.69
C VAL A 174 -3.76 12.36 17.07
N ALA A 175 -4.56 13.25 17.65
CA ALA A 175 -4.34 13.77 19.00
C ALA A 175 -4.47 12.68 20.07
N ALA A 176 -5.46 11.78 19.94
CA ALA A 176 -5.63 10.65 20.84
C ALA A 176 -4.42 9.71 20.80
N LEU A 177 -3.95 9.35 19.59
CA LEU A 177 -2.78 8.50 19.38
C LEU A 177 -1.50 9.15 19.92
N THR A 178 -1.24 10.41 19.55
CA THR A 178 -0.03 11.13 19.99
C THR A 178 -0.02 11.41 21.50
N GLY A 179 -1.17 11.37 22.16
CA GLY A 179 -1.28 11.46 23.62
C GLY A 179 -0.57 10.33 24.38
N VAL A 180 -0.31 9.18 23.73
CA VAL A 180 0.41 8.04 24.31
C VAL A 180 1.71 7.69 23.57
N PHE A 181 2.20 8.59 22.73
CA PHE A 181 3.41 8.38 21.93
C PHE A 181 4.63 7.95 22.78
N GLY A 182 5.40 6.99 22.27
CA GLY A 182 6.58 6.41 22.91
C GLY A 182 6.25 5.36 23.98
N SER A 183 4.96 5.06 24.19
CA SER A 183 4.54 4.03 25.16
C SER A 183 4.59 2.64 24.55
N ALA A 184 4.98 1.65 25.34
CA ALA A 184 4.74 0.25 25.02
C ALA A 184 3.23 -0.07 25.12
N VAL A 185 2.81 -1.04 24.32
CA VAL A 185 1.48 -1.64 24.33
C VAL A 185 1.65 -3.05 24.90
N PRO A 186 1.31 -3.30 26.19
CA PRO A 186 0.68 -2.42 27.20
C PRO A 186 1.66 -1.51 27.99
N PRO A 187 1.19 -0.43 28.68
CA PRO A 187 -0.21 -0.13 29.04
C PRO A 187 -0.97 0.77 28.07
N ALA A 188 -0.33 1.29 27.02
CA ALA A 188 -1.07 2.02 25.99
C ALA A 188 -2.13 1.10 25.33
N PRO A 189 -3.31 1.62 24.97
CA PRO A 189 -4.30 0.85 24.22
C PRO A 189 -3.75 0.36 22.88
N ALA A 190 -4.03 -0.90 22.54
CA ALA A 190 -3.61 -1.49 21.26
C ALA A 190 -4.22 -0.77 20.04
N ARG A 191 -5.36 -0.09 20.24
CA ARG A 191 -6.02 0.75 19.23
C ARG A 191 -5.14 1.88 18.68
N TYR A 192 -4.04 2.23 19.35
CA TYR A 192 -3.10 3.27 18.92
C TYR A 192 -1.80 2.74 18.31
N ASN A 193 -1.58 1.42 18.34
CA ASN A 193 -0.44 0.73 17.71
C ASN A 193 -0.96 0.05 16.44
N ILE A 194 -1.04 0.83 15.38
CA ILE A 194 -1.66 0.50 14.09
C ILE A 194 -0.61 0.23 13.00
N ALA A 195 0.67 0.47 13.26
CA ALA A 195 1.76 0.23 12.34
C ALA A 195 2.95 -0.40 13.08
N PRO A 196 3.82 -1.14 12.38
CA PRO A 196 3.65 -1.66 11.02
C PRO A 196 2.50 -2.69 10.91
N ASP A 197 2.40 -3.37 9.78
CA ASP A 197 1.42 -4.44 9.56
C ASP A 197 2.16 -5.80 9.58
N PRO A 198 2.03 -6.64 10.64
CA PRO A 198 1.28 -6.42 11.89
C PRO A 198 1.98 -5.48 12.89
N PRO A 199 1.26 -4.93 13.90
CA PRO A 199 1.78 -3.95 14.86
C PRO A 199 2.95 -4.46 15.71
N ASP A 200 3.89 -3.58 16.08
CA ASP A 200 5.16 -3.96 16.73
C ASP A 200 5.18 -3.89 18.26
N GLY A 201 4.12 -3.35 18.85
CA GLY A 201 3.93 -3.29 20.30
C GLY A 201 4.34 -1.95 20.92
N PHE A 202 4.61 -0.93 20.13
CA PHE A 202 4.85 0.44 20.59
C PHE A 202 3.93 1.42 19.87
N VAL A 203 3.60 2.54 20.52
CA VAL A 203 3.02 3.68 19.81
C VAL A 203 4.16 4.60 19.41
N ASP A 204 4.47 4.67 18.12
CA ASP A 204 5.61 5.38 17.59
C ASP A 204 5.29 6.20 16.32
N ILE A 205 6.34 6.64 15.62
CA ILE A 205 6.20 7.51 14.46
C ILE A 205 5.55 6.79 13.26
N THR A 206 5.67 5.47 13.18
CA THR A 206 5.07 4.68 12.12
C THR A 206 3.55 4.65 12.27
N ASP A 207 3.04 4.61 13.49
CA ASP A 207 1.60 4.70 13.79
C ASP A 207 1.03 6.06 13.39
N VAL A 208 1.70 7.12 13.83
CA VAL A 208 1.31 8.50 13.49
C VAL A 208 1.33 8.68 11.97
N ALA A 209 2.38 8.21 11.29
CA ALA A 209 2.50 8.33 9.85
C ALA A 209 1.40 7.54 9.11
N ARG A 210 1.05 6.34 9.60
CA ARG A 210 -0.04 5.55 9.02
C ARG A 210 -1.38 6.25 9.23
N MET A 211 -1.69 6.74 10.43
CA MET A 211 -2.93 7.45 10.73
C MET A 211 -3.09 8.73 9.89
N VAL A 212 -2.03 9.56 9.83
CA VAL A 212 -2.05 10.79 9.04
C VAL A 212 -2.22 10.52 7.54
N GLY A 213 -1.84 9.34 7.06
CA GLY A 213 -2.11 8.89 5.68
C GLY A 213 -3.61 8.81 5.35
N PHE A 214 -4.47 8.69 6.35
CA PHE A 214 -5.93 8.66 6.21
C PHE A 214 -6.61 9.97 6.63
N PHE A 215 -5.85 11.01 6.97
CA PHE A 215 -6.41 12.26 7.45
C PHE A 215 -7.38 12.89 6.44
N GLY A 216 -8.59 13.22 6.90
CA GLY A 216 -9.66 13.77 6.10
C GLY A 216 -10.48 12.73 5.33
N GLN A 217 -10.26 11.43 5.56
CA GLN A 217 -11.04 10.36 4.95
C GLN A 217 -12.19 9.93 5.87
N HIS A 218 -13.31 9.55 5.25
CA HIS A 218 -14.45 8.92 5.90
C HIS A 218 -14.51 7.44 5.53
N CYS A 219 -14.93 6.61 6.47
CA CYS A 219 -15.35 5.25 6.18
C CYS A 219 -16.87 5.18 6.24
N THR A 220 -17.52 5.07 5.07
CA THR A 220 -18.97 4.91 4.98
C THR A 220 -19.32 3.45 4.67
N PRO A 221 -20.25 2.82 5.42
CA PRO A 221 -20.72 1.46 5.16
C PRO A 221 -21.31 1.23 3.77
#